data_AF-A0AB39Q5X3-F1
#
_entry.id   AF-A0AB39Q5X3-F1
#
_cell.length_a   1.000
_cell.length_b   1.000
_cell.length_c   1.000
_cell.angle_alpha   90.00
_cell.angle_beta   90.00
_cell.angle_gamma   90.00
#
_symmetry.space_group_name_H-M   'P 1'
#
loop_
_entity.id
_entity.type
_entity.pdbx_description
1 polymer ?
#
loop_
_entity_poly.entity_id
_entity_poly.type
_entity_poly.pdbx_seq_one_letter_code
_entity_poly.pdbx_strand_id
1 'polypeptide(L)'
;MYRKLLSVAEAGRCTGRTPVVVANGAEGEPASRKDRTLLRLSPHLVLDGLQLAAVVVGAGEAHLAVEDGAASYLDSALTQRHGYRVPVRVVRLPERFLSGESSALVRYVSGGAALPTHQSPPVRERGVHRAPTLVQNVETLAHLALIARYGADWFRSAGTPAQPGSMLCTVHVPGHEPRVVEAPFGLPLHRLLPLDGMSAALLGGYHGTWIPTAEASQLTLGPAHLGAGVLAALPVDRCGLAETARVLRYLALQSAGQCGPCLNGLPRIAAAFAAPGVGRPRPPGQHPRRRSPLGRLGRGPRRLPPPRRHGPSGPQRPDHVQ
;
A
#
# COMPACT_ATOMS: atom_id res chain seq x y z
N MET A 1 -2.88 -9.61 -10.76
CA MET A 1 -3.37 -8.66 -11.79
C MET A 1 -4.54 -9.22 -12.61
N TYR A 2 -4.38 -10.35 -13.32
CA TYR A 2 -5.39 -10.93 -14.24
C TYR A 2 -6.84 -10.95 -13.70
N ARG A 3 -7.07 -11.54 -12.53
CA ARG A 3 -8.42 -11.59 -11.91
C ARG A 3 -9.06 -10.20 -11.71
N LYS A 4 -8.25 -9.18 -11.41
CA LYS A 4 -8.74 -7.80 -11.22
C LYS A 4 -9.13 -7.16 -12.57
N LEU A 5 -8.36 -7.42 -13.63
CA LEU A 5 -8.70 -7.00 -14.99
C LEU A 5 -10.03 -7.60 -15.44
N LEU A 6 -10.19 -8.91 -15.30
CA LEU A 6 -11.43 -9.61 -15.65
C LEU A 6 -12.64 -9.07 -14.90
N SER A 7 -12.52 -8.90 -13.58
CA SER A 7 -13.61 -8.41 -12.74
C SER A 7 -14.08 -7.00 -13.15
N VAL A 8 -13.17 -6.10 -13.52
CA VAL A 8 -13.54 -4.76 -14.00
C VAL A 8 -14.19 -4.82 -15.38
N ALA A 9 -13.65 -5.62 -16.30
CA ALA A 9 -14.21 -5.80 -17.63
C ALA A 9 -15.63 -6.39 -17.59
N GLU A 10 -15.85 -7.37 -16.71
CA GLU A 10 -17.15 -7.98 -16.47
C GLU A 10 -18.14 -7.00 -15.84
N ALA A 11 -17.73 -6.25 -14.82
CA ALA A 11 -18.56 -5.20 -14.24
C ALA A 11 -18.95 -4.12 -15.27
N GLY A 12 -18.06 -3.78 -16.21
CA GLY A 12 -18.37 -2.91 -17.34
C GLY A 12 -19.51 -3.45 -18.20
N ARG A 13 -19.43 -4.73 -18.59
CA ARG A 13 -20.48 -5.41 -19.36
C ARG A 13 -21.81 -5.49 -18.62
N CYS A 14 -21.79 -5.88 -17.34
CA CYS A 14 -23.00 -6.04 -16.54
C CYS A 14 -23.72 -4.72 -16.24
N THR A 15 -22.98 -3.63 -16.07
CA THR A 15 -23.56 -2.32 -15.73
C THR A 15 -23.85 -1.44 -16.94
N GLY A 16 -23.36 -1.80 -18.12
CA GLY A 16 -23.42 -0.97 -19.32
C GLY A 16 -22.59 0.31 -19.22
N ARG A 17 -21.70 0.42 -18.22
CA ARG A 17 -20.85 1.61 -18.02
C ARG A 17 -19.45 1.34 -18.53
N THR A 18 -18.93 2.26 -19.32
CA THR A 18 -17.55 2.21 -19.81
C THR A 18 -16.58 2.27 -18.63
N PRO A 19 -15.69 1.28 -18.47
CA PRO A 19 -14.72 1.29 -17.39
C PRO A 19 -13.71 2.43 -17.46
N VAL A 20 -13.04 2.67 -16.34
CA VAL A 20 -11.95 3.64 -16.19
C VAL A 20 -10.71 2.91 -15.68
N VAL A 21 -9.53 3.30 -16.15
CA VAL A 21 -8.26 2.83 -15.58
C VAL A 21 -7.51 3.97 -14.89
N VAL A 22 -7.01 3.72 -13.69
CA VAL A 22 -6.17 4.65 -12.94
C VAL A 22 -4.84 3.97 -12.64
N ALA A 23 -3.78 4.48 -13.26
CA ALA A 23 -2.40 4.22 -12.87
C ALA A 23 -2.09 5.03 -11.61
N ASN A 24 -1.90 4.34 -10.49
CA ASN A 24 -1.52 4.91 -9.21
C ASN A 24 0.00 4.98 -9.11
N GLY A 25 0.55 6.15 -9.42
CA GLY A 25 1.94 6.51 -9.23
C GLY A 25 2.16 7.45 -8.04
N ALA A 26 1.16 7.59 -7.17
CA ALA A 26 1.29 8.37 -5.95
C ALA A 26 2.03 7.55 -4.89
N GLU A 27 3.17 8.07 -4.46
CA GLU A 27 4.09 7.41 -3.55
C GLU A 27 3.98 7.99 -2.15
N GLY A 28 2.85 7.72 -1.48
CA GLY A 28 2.56 8.29 -0.17
C GLY A 28 3.48 7.79 0.96
N GLU A 29 4.15 6.65 0.79
CA GLU A 29 5.12 6.12 1.78
C GLU A 29 6.40 6.97 1.79
N PRO A 30 6.74 7.67 2.89
CA PRO A 30 7.86 8.61 2.92
C PRO A 30 9.23 7.98 2.66
N ALA A 31 9.37 6.70 3.01
CA ALA A 31 10.60 5.96 2.81
C ALA A 31 10.69 5.31 1.42
N SER A 32 9.65 5.41 0.58
CA SER A 32 9.67 4.84 -0.77
C SER A 32 10.06 5.88 -1.82
N ARG A 33 10.80 5.43 -2.83
CA ARG A 33 11.16 6.22 -4.03
C ARG A 33 10.97 5.44 -5.33
N LYS A 34 10.42 4.22 -5.26
CA LYS A 34 10.37 3.26 -6.37
C LYS A 34 9.50 3.75 -7.51
N ASP A 35 8.30 4.23 -7.20
CA ASP A 35 7.31 4.60 -8.21
C ASP A 35 7.71 5.90 -8.89
N ARG A 36 8.20 6.87 -8.09
CA ARG A 36 8.77 8.11 -8.61
C ARG A 36 9.99 7.85 -9.49
N THR A 37 10.87 6.93 -9.10
CA THR A 37 12.05 6.57 -9.89
C THR A 37 11.67 5.90 -11.20
N LEU A 38 10.74 4.93 -11.17
CA LEU A 38 10.24 4.26 -12.36
C LEU A 38 9.61 5.26 -13.35
N LEU A 39 8.76 6.15 -12.87
CA LEU A 39 8.14 7.17 -13.70
C LEU A 39 9.16 8.13 -14.30
N ARG A 40 10.17 8.54 -13.53
CA ARG A 40 11.22 9.45 -14.00
C ARG A 40 12.11 8.82 -15.08
N LEU A 41 12.47 7.55 -14.92
CA LEU A 41 13.42 6.88 -15.82
C LEU A 41 12.73 6.22 -17.01
N SER A 42 11.54 5.66 -16.79
CA SER A 42 10.83 4.84 -17.77
C SER A 42 9.33 5.18 -17.83
N PRO A 43 8.95 6.46 -18.05
CA PRO A 43 7.53 6.85 -18.09
C PRO A 43 6.78 6.14 -19.21
N HIS A 44 7.42 5.96 -20.37
CA HIS A 44 6.82 5.30 -21.53
C HIS A 44 6.45 3.84 -21.27
N LEU A 45 7.23 3.13 -20.45
CA LEU A 45 6.94 1.75 -20.08
C LEU A 45 5.67 1.64 -19.23
N VAL A 46 5.47 2.58 -18.30
CA VAL A 46 4.25 2.67 -17.51
C VAL A 46 3.05 3.00 -18.40
N LEU A 47 3.23 3.92 -19.35
CA LEU A 47 2.19 4.32 -20.30
C LEU A 47 1.79 3.17 -21.25
N ASP A 48 2.73 2.33 -21.68
CA ASP A 48 2.42 1.10 -22.44
C ASP A 48 1.52 0.17 -21.63
N GLY A 49 1.89 -0.06 -20.36
CA GLY A 49 1.12 -0.90 -19.45
C GLY A 49 -0.28 -0.36 -19.19
N LEU A 50 -0.40 0.95 -19.00
CA LEU A 50 -1.66 1.65 -18.82
C LEU A 50 -2.58 1.48 -20.04
N GLN A 51 -2.05 1.66 -21.26
CA GLN A 51 -2.82 1.46 -22.49
C GLN A 51 -3.27 0.01 -22.66
N LEU A 52 -2.40 -0.95 -22.40
CA LEU A 52 -2.75 -2.37 -22.46
C LEU A 52 -3.86 -2.71 -21.47
N ALA A 53 -3.75 -2.26 -20.22
CA ALA A 53 -4.77 -2.46 -19.21
C ALA A 53 -6.11 -1.81 -19.63
N ALA A 54 -6.06 -0.60 -20.18
CA ALA A 54 -7.24 0.13 -20.65
C ALA A 54 -7.95 -0.61 -21.79
N VAL A 55 -7.21 -1.10 -22.78
CA VAL A 55 -7.77 -1.90 -23.88
C VAL A 55 -8.38 -3.21 -23.36
N VAL A 56 -7.69 -3.93 -22.47
CA VAL A 56 -8.16 -5.22 -21.93
C VAL A 56 -9.48 -5.08 -21.17
N VAL A 57 -9.66 -3.99 -20.43
CA VAL A 57 -10.91 -3.76 -19.68
C VAL A 57 -11.99 -3.04 -20.49
N GLY A 58 -11.68 -2.58 -21.71
CA GLY A 58 -12.59 -1.78 -22.53
C GLY A 58 -12.82 -0.37 -21.98
N ALA A 59 -11.80 0.24 -21.38
CA ALA A 59 -11.92 1.57 -20.79
C ALA A 59 -12.02 2.68 -21.85
N GLY A 60 -12.81 3.70 -21.54
CA GLY A 60 -12.98 4.90 -22.39
C GLY A 60 -12.01 6.02 -22.04
N GLU A 61 -11.46 5.98 -20.83
CA GLU A 61 -10.46 6.93 -20.36
C GLU A 61 -9.49 6.28 -19.37
N ALA A 62 -8.29 6.86 -19.28
CA ALA A 62 -7.26 6.46 -18.36
C ALA A 62 -6.68 7.67 -17.63
N HIS A 63 -6.31 7.48 -16.37
CA HIS A 63 -5.67 8.49 -15.54
C HIS A 63 -4.31 8.01 -15.05
N LEU A 64 -3.30 8.87 -15.13
CA LEU A 64 -2.02 8.69 -14.44
C LEU A 64 -2.00 9.62 -13.23
N ALA A 65 -2.22 9.05 -12.05
CA ALA A 65 -2.26 9.81 -10.81
C ALA A 65 -0.89 9.84 -10.15
N VAL A 66 -0.37 11.04 -9.89
CA VAL A 66 0.96 11.29 -9.34
C VAL A 66 0.91 12.43 -8.33
N GLU A 67 1.89 12.52 -7.45
CA GLU A 67 2.04 13.68 -6.57
C GLU A 67 2.51 14.90 -7.35
N ASP A 68 2.08 16.09 -6.92
CA ASP A 68 2.16 17.35 -7.66
C ASP A 68 3.57 17.67 -8.20
N GLY A 69 4.63 17.39 -7.41
CA GLY A 69 6.02 17.62 -7.79
C GLY A 69 6.59 16.73 -8.91
N ALA A 70 5.82 15.75 -9.42
CA ALA A 70 6.27 14.80 -10.45
C ALA A 70 5.65 15.03 -11.85
N ALA A 71 4.78 16.03 -12.02
CA ALA A 71 3.91 16.06 -13.19
C ALA A 71 4.56 16.56 -14.50
N SER A 72 5.50 17.50 -14.45
CA SER A 72 5.96 18.24 -15.65
C SER A 72 6.66 17.36 -16.71
N TYR A 73 7.49 16.41 -16.28
CA TYR A 73 8.15 15.49 -17.22
C TYR A 73 7.18 14.42 -17.75
N LEU A 74 6.12 14.11 -17.02
CA LEU A 74 5.09 13.16 -17.45
C LEU A 74 4.18 13.77 -18.51
N ASP A 75 3.83 15.06 -18.38
CA ASP A 75 3.13 15.79 -19.43
C ASP A 75 3.95 15.75 -20.73
N SER A 76 5.27 15.97 -20.63
CA SER A 76 6.18 15.84 -21.78
C SER A 76 6.17 14.44 -22.38
N ALA A 77 6.24 13.38 -21.56
CA ALA A 77 6.17 12.00 -22.03
C ALA A 77 4.83 11.68 -22.74
N LEU A 78 3.71 12.24 -22.28
CA LEU A 78 2.42 12.10 -22.95
C LEU A 78 2.41 12.79 -24.32
N THR A 79 2.97 14.00 -24.44
CA THR A 79 3.02 14.72 -25.73
C THR A 79 3.87 14.02 -26.79
N GLN A 80 4.90 13.28 -26.37
CA GLN A 80 5.76 12.48 -27.25
C GLN A 80 5.03 11.27 -27.86
N ARG A 81 3.85 10.90 -27.35
CA ARG A 81 3.12 9.71 -27.80
C ARG A 81 1.91 10.10 -28.63
N HIS A 82 1.91 9.61 -29.87
CA HIS A 82 0.77 9.71 -30.77
C HIS A 82 0.00 8.39 -30.82
N GLY A 83 -1.31 8.45 -31.09
CA GLY A 83 -2.11 7.26 -31.36
C GLY A 83 -2.48 6.42 -30.14
N TYR A 84 -2.67 7.03 -28.96
CA TYR A 84 -3.29 6.33 -27.84
C TYR A 84 -4.67 5.80 -28.25
N ARG A 85 -4.91 4.53 -27.94
CA ARG A 85 -6.25 3.94 -28.13
C ARG A 85 -7.23 4.48 -27.10
N VAL A 86 -6.73 4.78 -25.90
CA VAL A 86 -7.51 5.34 -24.80
C VAL A 86 -6.85 6.64 -24.31
N PRO A 87 -7.56 7.77 -24.25
CA PRO A 87 -6.99 9.04 -23.80
C PRO A 87 -6.47 8.94 -22.36
N VAL A 88 -5.29 9.51 -22.10
CA VAL A 88 -4.64 9.53 -20.78
C VAL A 88 -4.61 10.96 -20.24
N ARG A 89 -5.00 11.14 -18.97
CA ARG A 89 -4.88 12.41 -18.25
C ARG A 89 -3.98 12.27 -17.02
N VAL A 90 -3.07 13.22 -16.80
CA VAL A 90 -2.31 13.30 -15.53
C VAL A 90 -3.21 13.91 -14.46
N VAL A 91 -3.31 13.23 -13.32
CA VAL A 91 -4.02 13.71 -12.13
C VAL A 91 -2.99 14.01 -11.05
N ARG A 92 -2.92 15.27 -10.63
CA ARG A 92 -1.99 15.74 -9.59
C ARG A 92 -2.65 15.61 -8.22
N LEU A 93 -2.11 14.76 -7.37
CA LEU A 93 -2.60 14.52 -6.02
C LEU A 93 -1.88 15.43 -5.02
N PRO A 94 -2.56 15.86 -3.95
CA PRO A 94 -1.88 16.51 -2.84
C PRO A 94 -0.90 15.53 -2.17
N GLU A 95 0.27 16.03 -1.78
CA GLU A 95 1.30 15.27 -1.06
C GLU A 95 0.83 14.93 0.36
N ARG A 96 0.13 13.80 0.48
CA ARG A 96 -0.34 13.24 1.75
C ARG A 96 -0.21 11.72 1.70
N PHE A 97 0.09 11.14 2.85
CA PHE A 97 0.27 9.69 3.00
C PHE A 97 -0.88 8.85 2.45
N LEU A 98 -2.12 9.33 2.61
CA LEU A 98 -3.34 8.61 2.23
C LEU A 98 -3.85 8.94 0.83
N SER A 99 -3.23 9.87 0.10
CA SER A 99 -3.68 10.27 -1.24
C SER A 99 -3.61 9.11 -2.24
N GLY A 100 -2.62 8.22 -2.08
CA GLY A 100 -2.45 7.02 -2.92
C GLY A 100 -3.32 5.83 -2.53
N GLU A 101 -4.15 5.92 -1.49
CA GLU A 101 -5.10 4.85 -1.16
C GLU A 101 -6.17 4.75 -2.27
N SER A 102 -6.56 3.53 -2.65
CA SER A 102 -7.37 3.29 -3.85
C SER A 102 -8.72 4.01 -3.83
N SER A 103 -9.43 4.04 -2.70
CA SER A 103 -10.71 4.74 -2.59
C SER A 103 -10.56 6.26 -2.53
N ALA A 104 -9.51 6.76 -1.85
CA ALA A 104 -9.17 8.18 -1.80
C ALA A 104 -8.84 8.70 -3.20
N LEU A 105 -8.01 7.97 -3.93
CA LEU A 105 -7.61 8.28 -5.30
C LEU A 105 -8.81 8.34 -6.24
N VAL A 106 -9.67 7.32 -6.21
CA VAL A 106 -10.89 7.27 -7.02
C VAL A 106 -11.83 8.43 -6.73
N ARG A 107 -12.01 8.75 -5.44
CA ARG A 107 -12.83 9.89 -5.02
C ARG A 107 -12.24 11.21 -5.52
N TYR A 108 -10.92 11.36 -5.45
CA TYR A 108 -10.24 12.57 -5.92
C TYR A 108 -10.35 12.75 -7.43
N VAL A 109 -10.10 11.70 -8.22
CA VAL A 109 -10.30 11.71 -9.68
C VAL A 109 -11.75 12.06 -10.02
N SER A 110 -12.71 11.68 -9.17
CA SER A 110 -14.13 12.04 -9.33
C SER A 110 -14.48 13.48 -8.89
N GLY A 111 -13.50 14.31 -8.51
CA GLY A 111 -13.69 15.70 -8.07
C GLY A 111 -13.91 15.89 -6.56
N GLY A 112 -13.77 14.83 -5.75
CA GLY A 112 -13.89 14.89 -4.30
C GLY A 112 -12.56 15.14 -3.58
N ALA A 113 -12.60 15.14 -2.25
CA ALA A 113 -11.37 15.18 -1.44
C ALA A 113 -10.57 13.87 -1.56
N ALA A 114 -9.23 13.97 -1.54
CA ALA A 114 -8.30 12.85 -1.47
C ALA A 114 -8.26 12.23 -0.05
N LEU A 115 -9.41 11.74 0.39
CA LEU A 115 -9.57 11.08 1.68
C LEU A 115 -10.24 9.73 1.45
N PRO A 116 -9.75 8.66 2.11
CA PRO A 116 -10.35 7.33 2.00
C PRO A 116 -11.84 7.36 2.28
N THR A 117 -12.57 6.44 1.67
CA THR A 117 -13.98 6.23 1.95
C THR A 117 -14.28 4.74 1.96
N HIS A 118 -15.17 4.31 2.84
CA HIS A 118 -15.69 2.96 2.78
C HIS A 118 -16.57 2.83 1.53
N GLN A 119 -16.11 2.06 0.53
CA GLN A 119 -16.86 1.84 -0.70
C GLN A 119 -17.56 0.48 -0.68
N SER A 120 -18.88 0.53 -0.75
CA SER A 120 -19.74 -0.62 -1.03
C SER A 120 -20.71 -0.22 -2.15
N PRO A 121 -20.62 -0.82 -3.36
CA PRO A 121 -19.71 -1.88 -3.80
C PRO A 121 -18.24 -1.41 -3.97
N PRO A 122 -17.26 -2.32 -4.13
CA PRO A 122 -15.85 -1.96 -4.26
C PRO A 122 -15.55 -1.18 -5.55
N VAL A 123 -14.42 -0.45 -5.57
CA VAL A 123 -13.93 0.38 -6.69
C VAL A 123 -14.00 -0.30 -8.06
N ARG A 124 -13.65 -1.60 -8.11
CA ARG A 124 -13.65 -2.39 -9.36
C ARG A 124 -15.05 -2.54 -9.99
N GLU A 125 -16.10 -2.36 -9.20
CA GLU A 125 -17.51 -2.39 -9.63
C GLU A 125 -18.09 -0.98 -9.71
N ARG A 126 -17.75 -0.10 -8.76
CA ARG A 126 -18.20 1.29 -8.73
C ARG A 126 -17.08 2.20 -8.20
N GLY A 127 -16.31 2.77 -9.10
CA GLY A 127 -15.22 3.69 -8.80
C GLY A 127 -15.45 5.09 -9.37
N VAL A 128 -14.55 5.54 -10.25
CA VAL A 128 -14.50 6.89 -10.82
C VAL A 128 -15.83 7.20 -11.49
N HIS A 129 -16.47 8.31 -11.09
CA HIS A 129 -17.79 8.71 -11.57
C HIS A 129 -18.85 7.59 -11.56
N ARG A 130 -18.72 6.66 -10.59
CA ARG A 130 -19.54 5.45 -10.43
C ARG A 130 -19.41 4.41 -11.56
N ALA A 131 -18.38 4.50 -12.39
CA ALA A 131 -18.03 3.49 -13.39
C ALA A 131 -17.09 2.43 -12.79
N PRO A 132 -17.13 1.16 -13.26
CA PRO A 132 -16.14 0.15 -12.89
C PRO A 132 -14.71 0.65 -13.10
N THR A 133 -13.86 0.60 -12.08
CA THR A 133 -12.53 1.21 -12.15
C THR A 133 -11.42 0.23 -11.80
N LEU A 134 -10.45 0.13 -12.71
CA LEU A 134 -9.19 -0.55 -12.45
C LEU A 134 -8.18 0.45 -11.86
N VAL A 135 -7.93 0.39 -10.56
CA VAL A 135 -6.76 1.07 -9.96
C VAL A 135 -5.58 0.09 -9.92
N GLN A 136 -4.42 0.45 -10.47
CA GLN A 136 -3.20 -0.37 -10.40
C GLN A 136 -1.97 0.47 -10.14
N ASN A 137 -1.03 -0.05 -9.36
CA ASN A 137 0.26 0.58 -9.15
C ASN A 137 1.06 0.63 -10.48
N VAL A 138 1.82 1.71 -10.68
CA VAL A 138 2.59 1.95 -11.91
C VAL A 138 3.62 0.86 -12.21
N GLU A 139 4.24 0.26 -11.19
CA GLU A 139 5.18 -0.86 -11.34
C GLU A 139 4.48 -2.11 -11.90
N THR A 140 3.25 -2.39 -11.45
CA THR A 140 2.47 -3.51 -11.97
C THR A 140 2.08 -3.29 -13.44
N LEU A 141 1.80 -2.06 -13.84
CA LEU A 141 1.52 -1.71 -15.23
C LEU A 141 2.79 -1.84 -16.08
N ALA A 142 3.95 -1.38 -15.59
CA ALA A 142 5.23 -1.58 -16.27
C ALA A 142 5.50 -3.08 -16.49
N HIS A 143 5.27 -3.94 -15.49
CA HIS A 143 5.36 -5.39 -15.66
C HIS A 143 4.38 -5.92 -16.72
N LEU A 144 3.14 -5.42 -16.77
CA LEU A 144 2.18 -5.81 -17.83
C LEU A 144 2.72 -5.49 -19.23
N ALA A 145 3.36 -4.34 -19.42
CA ALA A 145 3.98 -3.98 -20.70
C ALA A 145 5.13 -4.95 -21.06
N LEU A 146 6.00 -5.26 -20.10
CA LEU A 146 7.11 -6.19 -20.31
C LEU A 146 6.62 -7.61 -20.61
N ILE A 147 5.60 -8.09 -19.89
CA ILE A 147 4.98 -9.41 -20.13
C ILE A 147 4.35 -9.45 -21.53
N ALA A 148 3.66 -8.39 -21.95
CA ALA A 148 3.08 -8.34 -23.29
C ALA A 148 4.15 -8.35 -24.39
N ARG A 149 5.32 -7.77 -24.14
CA ARG A 149 6.43 -7.70 -25.10
C ARG A 149 7.24 -8.99 -25.16
N TYR A 150 7.58 -9.58 -24.01
CA TYR A 150 8.53 -10.70 -23.90
C TYR A 150 7.87 -12.05 -23.58
N GLY A 151 6.58 -12.06 -23.29
CA GLY A 151 5.84 -13.26 -22.94
C GLY A 151 5.89 -13.62 -21.45
N ALA A 152 5.00 -14.54 -21.06
CA ALA A 152 4.87 -14.98 -19.68
C ALA A 152 6.09 -15.78 -19.19
N ASP A 153 6.70 -16.57 -20.07
CA ASP A 153 7.86 -17.41 -19.72
C ASP A 153 9.08 -16.55 -19.37
N TRP A 154 9.29 -15.45 -20.10
CA TRP A 154 10.33 -14.47 -19.78
C TRP A 154 10.12 -13.89 -18.37
N PHE A 155 8.90 -13.46 -18.03
CA PHE A 155 8.63 -12.92 -16.70
C PHE A 155 8.78 -13.97 -15.59
N ARG A 156 8.43 -15.23 -15.89
CA ARG A 156 8.60 -16.37 -14.97
C ARG A 156 10.03 -16.87 -14.84
N SER A 157 10.93 -16.47 -15.74
CA SER A 157 12.36 -16.78 -15.63
C SER A 157 13.03 -16.04 -14.46
N ALA A 158 12.43 -14.93 -14.01
CA ALA A 158 12.82 -14.23 -12.80
C ALA A 158 11.97 -14.67 -11.60
N GLY A 159 12.53 -14.57 -10.40
CA GLY A 159 11.84 -14.92 -9.17
C GLY A 159 11.90 -16.42 -8.85
N THR A 160 10.92 -16.90 -8.09
CA THR A 160 10.78 -18.33 -7.79
C THR A 160 9.62 -18.94 -8.58
N PRO A 161 9.54 -20.27 -8.76
CA PRO A 161 8.40 -20.89 -9.43
C PRO A 161 7.04 -20.54 -8.79
N ALA A 162 7.01 -20.40 -7.46
CA ALA A 162 5.81 -20.03 -6.72
C ALA A 162 5.50 -18.52 -6.79
N GLN A 163 6.53 -17.68 -7.00
CA GLN A 163 6.46 -16.22 -7.00
C GLN A 163 7.32 -15.68 -8.14
N PRO A 164 6.82 -15.75 -9.38
CA PRO A 164 7.56 -15.28 -10.55
C PRO A 164 7.63 -13.76 -10.60
N GLY A 165 8.69 -13.27 -11.23
CA GLY A 165 8.95 -11.87 -11.48
C GLY A 165 9.90 -11.22 -10.49
N SER A 166 10.02 -9.91 -10.63
CA SER A 166 10.81 -9.00 -9.81
C SER A 166 9.94 -7.94 -9.17
N MET A 167 10.56 -7.13 -8.33
CA MET A 167 9.99 -5.87 -7.86
C MET A 167 11.07 -4.81 -7.65
N LEU A 168 10.64 -3.56 -7.59
CA LEU A 168 11.45 -2.43 -7.17
C LEU A 168 11.44 -2.30 -5.65
N CYS A 169 12.63 -2.14 -5.07
CA CYS A 169 12.83 -1.91 -3.64
C CYS A 169 13.59 -0.60 -3.42
N THR A 170 13.11 0.23 -2.49
CA THR A 170 13.85 1.37 -1.96
C THR A 170 14.66 0.91 -0.75
N VAL A 171 15.99 0.95 -0.87
CA VAL A 171 16.93 0.47 0.14
C VAL A 171 17.58 1.63 0.87
N HIS A 172 17.43 1.64 2.20
CA HIS A 172 18.05 2.60 3.11
C HIS A 172 19.14 1.91 3.91
N VAL A 173 20.39 2.30 3.64
CA VAL A 173 21.55 1.89 4.43
C VAL A 173 22.06 3.11 5.20
N PRO A 174 22.24 3.03 6.52
CA PRO A 174 22.79 4.11 7.33
C PRO A 174 24.09 4.67 6.74
N GLY A 175 24.17 6.00 6.59
CA GLY A 175 25.34 6.67 6.03
C GLY A 175 25.38 6.75 4.49
N HIS A 176 24.38 6.19 3.80
CA HIS A 176 24.27 6.23 2.34
C HIS A 176 22.96 6.87 1.89
N GLU A 177 22.97 7.45 0.70
CA GLU A 177 21.74 7.90 0.04
C GLU A 177 20.81 6.71 -0.27
N PRO A 178 19.48 6.89 -0.15
CA PRO A 178 18.52 5.86 -0.52
C PRO A 178 18.66 5.49 -2.00
N ARG A 179 18.69 4.19 -2.30
CA ARG A 179 18.74 3.67 -3.66
C ARG A 179 17.48 2.90 -4.01
N VAL A 180 17.09 2.93 -5.28
CA VAL A 180 16.06 2.05 -5.82
C VAL A 180 16.74 0.93 -6.59
N VAL A 181 16.42 -0.32 -6.27
CA VAL A 181 16.97 -1.51 -6.93
C VAL A 181 15.83 -2.39 -7.42
N GLU A 182 16.01 -3.03 -8.56
CA GLU A 182 15.14 -4.11 -9.00
C GLU A 182 15.69 -5.45 -8.49
N ALA A 183 14.84 -6.29 -7.91
CA ALA A 183 15.24 -7.56 -7.35
C ALA A 183 14.22 -8.67 -7.66
N PRO A 184 14.68 -9.87 -8.08
CA PRO A 184 13.80 -11.03 -8.24
C PRO A 184 13.28 -11.51 -6.88
N PHE A 185 12.04 -12.02 -6.86
CA PHE A 185 11.53 -12.70 -5.67
C PHE A 185 12.39 -13.92 -5.30
N GLY A 186 12.48 -14.24 -4.02
CA GLY A 186 13.34 -15.30 -3.51
C GLY A 186 14.81 -14.91 -3.34
N LEU A 187 15.23 -13.71 -3.76
CA LEU A 187 16.58 -13.23 -3.50
C LEU A 187 16.81 -13.06 -1.97
N PRO A 188 17.90 -13.59 -1.39
CA PRO A 188 18.19 -13.40 0.02
C PRO A 188 18.29 -11.92 0.40
N LEU A 189 17.62 -11.50 1.47
CA LEU A 189 17.53 -10.08 1.85
C LEU A 189 18.89 -9.45 2.13
N HIS A 190 19.84 -10.19 2.71
CA HIS A 190 21.19 -9.69 2.98
C HIS A 190 21.97 -9.29 1.73
N ARG A 191 21.57 -9.76 0.53
CA ARG A 191 22.14 -9.34 -0.76
C ARG A 191 21.64 -7.96 -1.19
N LEU A 192 20.46 -7.56 -0.73
CA LEU A 192 19.85 -6.27 -1.02
C LEU A 192 20.17 -5.23 0.04
N LEU A 193 20.09 -5.63 1.31
CA LEU A 193 20.29 -4.78 2.48
C LEU A 193 21.44 -5.35 3.32
N PRO A 194 22.63 -4.70 3.32
CA PRO A 194 23.72 -5.08 4.21
C PRO A 194 23.29 -4.97 5.67
N LEU A 195 23.57 -6.01 6.46
CA LEU A 195 23.13 -6.10 7.86
C LEU A 195 24.30 -6.12 8.87
N ASP A 196 25.55 -6.03 8.41
CA ASP A 196 26.71 -5.97 9.30
C ASP A 196 26.67 -4.70 10.14
N GLY A 197 26.84 -4.83 11.46
CA GLY A 197 26.71 -3.72 12.41
C GLY A 197 25.27 -3.21 12.60
N MET A 198 24.26 -3.97 12.15
CA MET A 198 22.84 -3.61 12.27
C MET A 198 22.15 -4.44 13.35
N SER A 199 21.21 -3.82 14.08
CA SER A 199 20.39 -4.48 15.10
C SER A 199 19.08 -5.06 14.53
N ALA A 200 18.51 -4.43 13.51
CA ALA A 200 17.27 -4.85 12.88
C ALA A 200 17.15 -4.32 11.43
N ALA A 201 16.18 -4.85 10.70
CA ALA A 201 15.73 -4.35 9.42
C ALA A 201 14.24 -4.01 9.47
N LEU A 202 13.83 -2.85 8.96
CA LEU A 202 12.44 -2.51 8.68
C LEU A 202 12.10 -3.00 7.27
N LEU A 203 11.14 -3.92 7.18
CA LEU A 203 10.64 -4.45 5.91
C LEU A 203 9.23 -3.93 5.66
N GLY A 204 9.00 -3.30 4.50
CA GLY A 204 7.67 -2.89 4.03
C GLY A 204 7.28 -1.44 4.29
N GLY A 205 8.15 -0.61 4.87
CA GLY A 205 7.93 0.82 5.09
C GLY A 205 7.28 1.13 6.45
N TYR A 206 6.56 2.24 6.56
CA TYR A 206 5.98 2.70 7.83
C TYR A 206 4.81 1.83 8.32
N HIS A 207 4.18 1.05 7.43
CA HIS A 207 3.26 -0.04 7.79
C HIS A 207 3.97 -1.40 7.94
N GLY A 208 5.30 -1.40 7.84
CA GLY A 208 6.14 -2.57 7.86
C GLY A 208 6.40 -3.13 9.25
N THR A 209 7.35 -4.06 9.31
CA THR A 209 7.75 -4.73 10.56
C THR A 209 9.26 -4.64 10.76
N TRP A 210 9.67 -4.36 12.00
CA TRP A 210 11.06 -4.50 12.43
C TRP A 210 11.38 -5.98 12.65
N ILE A 211 12.36 -6.49 11.92
CA ILE A 211 12.85 -7.86 12.01
C ILE A 211 14.28 -7.83 12.57
N PRO A 212 14.60 -8.57 13.65
CA PRO A 212 15.97 -8.66 14.16
C PRO A 212 16.94 -9.13 13.06
N THR A 213 18.17 -8.61 13.06
CA THR A 213 19.17 -8.91 12.02
C THR A 213 19.39 -10.41 11.81
N ALA A 214 19.47 -11.19 12.88
CA ALA A 214 19.66 -12.64 12.79
C ALA A 214 18.55 -13.33 12.00
N GLU A 215 17.29 -12.93 12.21
CA GLU A 215 16.15 -13.45 11.45
C GLU A 215 16.14 -12.90 10.02
N ALA A 216 16.32 -11.59 9.85
CA ALA A 216 16.33 -10.93 8.55
C ALA A 216 17.40 -11.51 7.60
N SER A 217 18.54 -11.95 8.13
CA SER A 217 19.63 -12.57 7.34
C SER A 217 19.22 -13.87 6.65
N GLN A 218 18.24 -14.59 7.21
CA GLN A 218 17.73 -15.87 6.72
C GLN A 218 16.51 -15.70 5.82
N LEU A 219 15.96 -14.50 5.71
CA LEU A 219 14.79 -14.22 4.89
C LEU A 219 15.17 -13.97 3.43
N THR A 220 14.23 -14.30 2.56
CA THR A 220 14.25 -13.94 1.14
C THR A 220 13.19 -12.89 0.83
N LEU A 221 13.42 -12.09 -0.20
CA LEU A 221 12.43 -11.14 -0.69
C LEU A 221 11.15 -11.86 -1.13
N GLY A 222 10.00 -11.52 -0.55
CA GLY A 222 8.74 -12.14 -0.89
C GLY A 222 7.51 -11.39 -0.36
N PRO A 223 6.29 -11.70 -0.87
CA PRO A 223 5.00 -11.04 -0.63
C PRO A 223 4.71 -10.63 0.81
N ALA A 224 5.09 -11.46 1.78
CA ALA A 224 4.84 -11.23 3.20
C ALA A 224 5.52 -9.96 3.72
N HIS A 225 6.61 -9.51 3.08
CA HIS A 225 7.46 -8.42 3.56
C HIS A 225 7.44 -7.20 2.64
N LEU A 226 6.61 -7.22 1.58
CA LEU A 226 6.74 -6.25 0.49
C LEU A 226 6.24 -4.88 0.87
N GLY A 227 5.08 -4.74 1.51
CA GLY A 227 4.50 -3.44 1.83
C GLY A 227 4.65 -2.44 0.67
N ALA A 228 5.31 -1.31 0.93
CA ALA A 228 5.64 -0.28 -0.06
C ALA A 228 6.96 -0.51 -0.84
N GLY A 229 7.59 -1.66 -0.72
CA GLY A 229 8.91 -1.98 -1.29
C GLY A 229 10.07 -1.34 -0.55
N VAL A 230 9.93 -1.00 0.73
CA VAL A 230 11.00 -0.35 1.51
C VAL A 230 11.77 -1.37 2.34
N LEU A 231 13.10 -1.32 2.24
CA LEU A 231 14.05 -2.08 3.05
C LEU A 231 14.98 -1.09 3.77
N ALA A 232 14.96 -1.04 5.10
CA ALA A 232 15.81 -0.11 5.85
C ALA A 232 16.56 -0.80 6.98
N ALA A 233 17.86 -0.60 7.09
CA ALA A 233 18.67 -1.14 8.18
C ALA A 233 18.72 -0.18 9.37
N LEU A 234 18.67 -0.73 10.59
CA LEU A 234 18.84 -0.02 11.84
C LEU A 234 20.20 -0.35 12.45
N PRO A 235 21.11 0.62 12.61
CA PRO A 235 22.38 0.43 13.31
C PRO A 235 22.22 -0.07 14.75
N VAL A 236 23.24 -0.73 15.28
CA VAL A 236 23.28 -1.16 16.69
C VAL A 236 23.34 0.01 17.69
N ASP A 237 23.83 1.18 17.28
CA ASP A 237 23.93 2.38 18.10
C ASP A 237 22.64 3.22 18.09
N ARG A 238 21.61 2.80 17.35
CA ARG A 238 20.31 3.47 17.27
C ARG A 238 19.21 2.72 18.00
N CYS A 239 18.32 3.48 18.62
CA CYS A 239 17.19 2.91 19.35
C CYS A 239 15.99 2.66 18.43
N GLY A 240 15.64 1.39 18.19
CA GLY A 240 14.46 1.03 17.40
C GLY A 240 13.12 1.53 17.96
N LEU A 241 13.02 1.72 19.29
CA LEU A 241 11.83 2.32 19.91
C LEU A 241 11.70 3.81 19.56
N ALA A 242 12.82 4.54 19.48
CA ALA A 242 12.82 5.94 19.08
C ALA A 242 12.42 6.09 17.61
N GLU A 243 12.94 5.24 16.72
CA GLU A 243 12.52 5.22 15.32
C GLU A 243 11.05 4.83 15.16
N THR A 244 10.57 3.86 15.92
CA THR A 244 9.14 3.49 15.94
C THR A 244 8.28 4.66 16.43
N ALA A 245 8.71 5.40 17.46
CA ALA A 245 8.01 6.59 17.92
C ALA A 245 7.92 7.68 16.83
N ARG A 246 8.99 7.87 16.05
CA ARG A 246 9.03 8.80 14.92
C ARG A 246 8.03 8.40 13.82
N VAL A 247 7.99 7.11 13.47
CA VAL A 247 7.03 6.56 12.51
C VAL A 247 5.59 6.72 13.01
N LEU A 248 5.31 6.35 14.27
CA LEU A 248 3.98 6.47 14.85
C LEU A 248 3.49 7.93 14.91
N ARG A 249 4.38 8.86 15.26
CA ARG A 249 4.06 10.30 15.23
C ARG A 249 3.69 10.75 13.82
N TYR A 250 4.46 10.34 12.81
CA TYR A 250 4.16 10.65 11.42
C TYR A 250 2.78 10.09 11.02
N LEU A 251 2.52 8.80 11.27
CA LEU A 251 1.23 8.17 10.94
C LEU A 251 0.05 8.86 11.65
N ALA A 252 0.21 9.26 12.92
CA ALA A 252 -0.82 9.99 13.66
C ALA A 252 -1.16 11.34 13.02
N LEU A 253 -0.15 12.07 12.53
CA LEU A 253 -0.33 13.35 11.83
C LEU A 253 -0.94 13.20 10.45
N GLN A 254 -0.71 12.06 9.79
CA GLN A 254 -1.21 11.76 8.45
C GLN A 254 -2.55 11.01 8.43
N SER A 255 -3.10 10.71 9.60
CA SER A 255 -4.39 10.03 9.76
C SER A 255 -5.52 10.85 9.14
N ALA A 256 -6.43 10.18 8.42
CA ALA A 256 -7.67 10.81 7.95
C ALA A 256 -8.66 11.13 9.08
N GLY A 257 -8.47 10.55 10.28
CA GLY A 257 -9.34 10.81 11.44
C GLY A 257 -10.79 10.32 11.30
N GLN A 258 -11.10 9.51 10.28
CA GLN A 258 -12.49 9.14 9.93
C GLN A 258 -13.08 8.02 10.78
N CYS A 259 -12.26 7.21 11.46
CA CYS A 259 -12.73 6.10 12.28
C CYS A 259 -12.21 6.22 13.72
N GLY A 260 -12.94 5.62 14.67
CA GLY A 260 -12.62 5.68 16.10
C GLY A 260 -11.15 5.33 16.42
N PRO A 261 -10.59 4.22 15.88
CA PRO A 261 -9.18 3.88 16.06
C PRO A 261 -8.20 4.90 15.48
N CYS A 262 -8.45 5.45 14.28
CA CYS A 262 -7.58 6.44 13.66
C CYS A 262 -7.64 7.80 14.36
N LEU A 263 -8.83 8.21 14.81
CA LEU A 263 -9.05 9.49 15.49
C LEU A 263 -8.52 9.47 16.94
N ASN A 264 -8.75 8.37 17.65
CA ASN A 264 -8.49 8.31 19.09
C ASN A 264 -7.36 7.36 19.48
N GLY A 265 -7.14 6.29 18.72
CA GLY A 265 -6.18 5.24 19.03
C GLY A 265 -4.76 5.63 18.61
N LEU A 266 -4.58 5.98 17.34
CA LEU A 266 -3.26 6.25 16.76
C LEU A 266 -2.52 7.40 17.48
N PRO A 267 -3.15 8.55 17.82
CA PRO A 267 -2.50 9.58 18.62
C PRO A 267 -2.08 9.11 20.02
N ARG A 268 -2.87 8.24 20.67
CA ARG A 268 -2.55 7.70 22.00
C ARG A 268 -1.39 6.72 21.95
N ILE A 269 -1.32 5.89 20.91
CA ILE A 269 -0.19 4.97 20.69
C ILE A 269 1.08 5.79 20.45
N ALA A 270 1.03 6.82 19.59
CA ALA A 270 2.15 7.72 19.34
C ALA A 270 2.63 8.41 20.64
N ALA A 271 1.70 8.94 21.44
CA ALA A 271 2.01 9.56 22.74
C ALA A 271 2.66 8.57 23.72
N ALA A 272 2.21 7.31 23.76
CA ALA A 272 2.78 6.29 24.64
C ALA A 272 4.23 5.95 24.27
N PHE A 273 4.57 5.95 22.98
CA PHE A 273 5.94 5.75 22.49
C PHE A 273 6.83 6.98 22.68
N ALA A 274 6.26 8.18 22.76
CA ALA A 274 6.97 9.42 23.03
C ALA A 274 7.17 9.70 24.53
N ALA A 275 6.64 8.86 25.41
CA ALA A 275 6.70 9.08 26.86
C ALA A 275 8.14 9.06 27.40
N PRO A 276 8.46 9.91 28.41
CA PRO A 276 9.78 9.92 29.03
C PRO A 276 10.21 8.52 29.52
N GLY A 277 11.42 8.10 29.15
CA GLY A 277 11.98 6.80 29.54
C GLY A 277 11.78 5.68 28.51
N VAL A 278 10.98 5.88 27.46
CA VAL A 278 10.95 4.98 26.30
C VAL A 278 12.22 5.19 25.47
N GLY A 279 12.93 4.10 25.15
CA GLY A 279 14.12 4.13 24.30
C GLY A 279 15.43 4.58 24.98
N ARG A 280 15.43 4.84 26.29
CA ARG A 280 16.68 5.02 27.06
C ARG A 280 17.31 3.65 27.36
N PRO A 281 18.63 3.46 27.15
CA PRO A 281 19.30 2.27 27.61
C PRO A 281 19.14 2.17 29.13
N ARG A 282 18.67 1.01 29.62
CA ARG A 282 18.58 0.78 31.07
C ARG A 282 19.97 0.56 31.64
N PRO A 283 20.27 1.09 32.84
CA PRO A 283 21.48 0.70 33.53
C PRO A 283 21.47 -0.82 33.81
N PRO A 284 22.64 -1.50 33.75
CA PRO A 284 22.73 -2.93 34.00
C PRO A 284 22.22 -3.26 35.42
N GLY A 285 21.43 -4.34 35.56
CA GLY A 285 20.94 -4.86 36.85
C GLY A 285 19.45 -4.65 37.18
N GLN A 286 18.65 -4.00 36.31
CA GLN A 286 17.20 -3.87 36.55
C GLN A 286 16.38 -4.89 35.74
N HIS A 287 15.84 -5.91 36.42
CA HIS A 287 14.88 -6.84 35.83
C HIS A 287 13.55 -6.15 35.45
N PRO A 288 12.87 -6.61 34.38
CA PRO A 288 11.67 -5.95 33.89
C PRO A 288 10.51 -6.11 34.87
N ARG A 289 10.11 -5.02 35.54
CA ARG A 289 8.76 -4.95 36.11
C ARG A 289 7.76 -5.02 34.95
N ARG A 290 6.92 -6.07 34.94
CA ARG A 290 5.83 -6.36 33.97
C ARG A 290 4.70 -5.32 34.00
N ARG A 291 5.01 -4.04 33.91
CA ARG A 291 4.03 -2.96 33.73
C ARG A 291 4.50 -2.05 32.60
N SER A 292 4.62 -2.62 31.40
CA SER A 292 4.63 -1.80 30.20
C SER A 292 3.20 -1.29 29.96
N PRO A 293 2.99 0.04 29.79
CA PRO A 293 1.70 0.57 29.35
C PRO A 293 1.20 -0.08 28.05
N LEU A 294 2.11 -0.58 27.22
CA LEU A 294 1.82 -1.26 25.95
C LEU A 294 1.05 -2.58 26.14
N GLY A 295 1.18 -3.25 27.30
CA GLY A 295 0.43 -4.48 27.60
C GLY A 295 -1.08 -4.28 27.72
N ARG A 296 -1.56 -3.03 27.81
CA ARG A 296 -2.99 -2.69 27.80
C ARG A 296 -3.51 -2.32 26.41
N LEU A 297 -2.64 -1.97 25.46
CA LEU A 297 -3.01 -1.54 24.11
C LEU A 297 -3.28 -2.72 23.15
N GLY A 298 -2.86 -3.94 23.51
CA GLY A 298 -3.11 -5.17 22.73
C GLY A 298 -4.46 -5.85 22.99
N ARG A 299 -5.36 -5.28 23.80
CA ARG A 299 -6.74 -5.79 23.91
C ARG A 299 -7.60 -5.08 22.88
N GLY A 300 -7.72 -5.69 21.70
CA GLY A 300 -8.83 -5.41 20.79
C GLY A 300 -10.17 -5.52 21.52
N PRO A 301 -11.27 -4.97 20.96
CA PRO A 301 -12.57 -5.01 21.61
C PRO A 301 -12.86 -6.45 22.07
N ARG A 302 -13.10 -6.61 23.37
CA ARG A 302 -13.64 -7.86 23.92
C ARG A 302 -14.83 -8.21 23.04
N ARG A 303 -14.89 -9.48 22.61
CA ARG A 303 -16.01 -10.04 21.84
C ARG A 303 -17.32 -9.40 22.32
N LEU A 304 -18.02 -8.72 21.42
CA LEU A 304 -19.39 -8.29 21.65
C LEU A 304 -20.16 -9.51 22.20
N PRO A 305 -20.96 -9.35 23.26
CA PRO A 305 -21.85 -10.43 23.67
C PRO A 305 -22.73 -10.81 22.48
N PRO A 306 -23.03 -12.11 22.27
CA PRO A 306 -23.90 -12.52 21.19
C PRO A 306 -25.25 -11.79 21.31
N PRO A 307 -25.92 -11.46 20.20
CA PRO A 307 -27.22 -10.82 20.25
C PRO A 307 -28.15 -11.68 21.10
N ARG A 308 -28.78 -11.04 22.09
CA ARG A 308 -29.88 -11.65 22.84
C ARG A 308 -30.90 -12.13 21.81
N ARG A 309 -31.14 -13.44 21.77
CA ARG A 309 -32.25 -14.02 21.03
C ARG A 309 -33.52 -13.38 21.59
N HIS A 310 -34.12 -12.46 20.86
CA HIS A 310 -35.54 -12.20 21.01
C HIS A 310 -36.23 -13.49 20.60
N GLY A 311 -36.71 -14.24 21.60
CA GLY A 311 -37.58 -15.38 21.38
C GLY A 311 -38.84 -14.93 20.64
N PRO A 312 -39.46 -15.84 19.86
CA PRO A 312 -40.65 -15.50 19.10
C PRO A 312 -41.78 -15.20 20.08
N SER A 313 -42.34 -14.01 19.98
CA SER A 313 -43.69 -13.71 20.48
C SER A 313 -44.66 -14.64 19.74
N GLY A 314 -44.96 -15.78 20.38
CA GLY A 314 -45.98 -16.71 19.93
C GLY A 314 -47.38 -16.08 20.00
N PRO A 315 -48.32 -16.52 19.15
CA PRO A 315 -49.68 -16.03 19.16
C PRO A 315 -50.43 -16.58 20.37
N GLN A 316 -51.15 -15.69 21.06
CA GLN A 316 -52.17 -16.07 22.05
C GLN A 316 -53.23 -16.93 21.37
N ARG A 317 -53.45 -18.15 21.87
CA ARG A 317 -54.70 -18.89 21.68
C ARG A 317 -55.66 -18.50 22.81
N PRO A 318 -56.96 -18.34 22.52
CA PRO A 318 -57.97 -18.12 23.55
C PRO A 318 -58.34 -19.45 24.23
N ASP A 319 -58.66 -19.35 25.52
CA ASP A 319 -59.33 -20.40 26.28
C ASP A 319 -60.70 -20.73 25.71
N HIS A 320 -61.07 -21.99 25.96
CA HIS A 320 -62.31 -22.67 25.62
C HIS A 320 -63.60 -21.89 25.86
N VAL A 321 -64.50 -21.97 24.88
CA VAL A 321 -65.94 -22.16 25.13
C VAL A 321 -66.36 -23.40 24.33
N GLN A 322 -66.72 -24.44 25.09
CA GLN A 322 -67.37 -25.72 24.74
C GLN A 322 -66.57 -26.73 23.89
#